data_AF-A0A6S7J0R7-F1
#
_entry.id   AF-A0A6S7J0R7-F1
#
_cell.length_a   1.000
_cell.length_b   1.000
_cell.length_c   1.000
_cell.angle_alpha   90.00
_cell.angle_beta   90.00
_cell.angle_gamma   90.00
#
_symmetry.space_group_name_H-M   'P 1'
#
loop_
_entity.id
_entity.type
_entity.pdbx_description
1 polymer ?
#
loop_
_entity_poly.entity_id
_entity_poly.type
_entity_poly.pdbx_seq_one_letter_code
_entity_poly.pdbx_strand_id
1 'polypeptide(L)'
;MSSKHLQTGDPKPAFDKTKKFRIYSMKFCPFAQRARLVATAKGLKDYDIVNIKLRDDLPEWYTAINPARAVPAIEFPDGRAINESLIVA
;
A
#
# COMPACT_ATOMS: atom_id res chain seq x y z
N MET A 1 -14.40 -3.34 -10.33
CA MET A 1 -14.26 -4.52 -9.45
C MET A 1 -13.68 -4.08 -8.11
N SER A 2 -14.33 -4.42 -7.00
CA SER A 2 -13.84 -4.06 -5.67
C SER A 2 -12.68 -5.00 -5.29
N SER A 3 -11.43 -4.52 -5.32
CA SER A 3 -10.29 -5.32 -4.84
C SER A 3 -10.43 -5.68 -3.36
N LYS A 4 -10.14 -6.95 -3.02
CA LYS A 4 -10.16 -7.48 -1.65
C LYS A 4 -9.22 -6.66 -0.73
N HIS A 5 -9.61 -6.46 0.52
CA HIS A 5 -8.70 -6.00 1.57
C HIS A 5 -8.06 -7.24 2.19
N LEU A 6 -6.74 -7.36 2.08
CA LEU A 6 -6.00 -8.49 2.64
C LEU A 6 -6.00 -8.42 4.15
N GLN A 7 -6.12 -9.57 4.78
CA GLN A 7 -6.22 -9.72 6.23
C GLN A 7 -5.27 -10.79 6.77
N THR A 8 -5.26 -10.99 8.08
CA THR A 8 -4.59 -12.12 8.76
C THR A 8 -4.79 -13.43 8.00
N GLY A 9 -3.69 -14.14 7.72
CA GLY A 9 -3.68 -15.38 6.93
C GLY A 9 -3.70 -15.21 5.40
N ASP A 10 -3.97 -14.02 4.86
CA ASP A 10 -3.80 -13.77 3.42
C ASP A 10 -2.31 -13.62 3.07
N PRO A 11 -1.82 -14.30 2.01
CA PRO A 11 -0.42 -14.20 1.61
C PRO A 11 -0.09 -12.80 1.08
N LYS A 12 1.16 -12.37 1.29
CA LYS A 12 1.70 -11.16 0.63
C LYS A 12 1.68 -11.37 -0.88
N PRO A 13 1.01 -10.52 -1.68
CA PRO A 13 1.06 -10.62 -3.13
C PRO A 13 2.49 -10.41 -3.62
N ALA A 14 2.94 -11.24 -4.57
CA ALA A 14 4.23 -11.02 -5.22
C ALA A 14 4.28 -9.60 -5.82
N PHE A 15 5.43 -8.95 -5.69
CA PHE A 15 5.64 -7.65 -6.32
C PHE A 15 5.76 -7.84 -7.83
N ASP A 16 4.93 -7.13 -8.60
CA ASP A 16 5.01 -7.14 -10.07
C ASP A 16 6.20 -6.28 -10.50
N LYS A 17 7.25 -6.92 -11.02
CA LYS A 17 8.50 -6.26 -11.44
C LYS A 17 8.31 -5.28 -12.61
N THR A 18 7.17 -5.29 -13.29
CA THR A 18 6.82 -4.29 -14.31
C THR A 18 6.35 -2.97 -13.68
N LYS A 19 6.01 -2.97 -12.39
CA LYS A 19 5.62 -1.77 -11.64
C LYS A 19 6.84 -1.10 -11.02
N LYS A 20 6.81 0.22 -10.98
CA LYS A 20 7.82 1.06 -10.33
C LYS A 20 7.68 1.09 -8.82
N PHE A 21 6.45 0.94 -8.32
CA PHE A 21 6.16 0.91 -6.90
C PHE A 21 4.76 0.33 -6.63
N ARG A 22 4.52 -0.08 -5.39
CA ARG A 22 3.21 -0.55 -4.88
C ARG A 22 2.72 0.37 -3.79
N ILE A 23 1.46 0.78 -3.84
CA ILE A 23 0.81 1.50 -2.75
C ILE A 23 0.02 0.51 -1.89
N TYR A 24 0.43 0.33 -0.64
CA TYR A 24 -0.40 -0.28 0.38
C TYR A 24 -1.41 0.74 0.89
N SER A 25 -2.69 0.41 0.75
CA SER A 25 -3.80 1.34 0.92
C SER A 25 -4.92 0.70 1.75
N MET A 26 -5.91 1.50 2.10
CA MET A 26 -7.24 1.05 2.49
C MET A 26 -8.23 2.01 1.83
N LYS A 27 -9.27 1.50 1.15
CA LYS A 27 -10.10 2.32 0.23
C LYS A 27 -10.71 3.56 0.89
N PHE A 28 -11.12 3.41 2.14
CA PHE A 28 -11.79 4.44 2.93
C PHE A 28 -10.83 5.25 3.81
N CYS A 29 -9.52 5.00 3.75
CA CYS A 29 -8.54 5.76 4.51
C CYS A 29 -8.25 7.10 3.81
N PRO A 30 -8.47 8.26 4.46
CA PRO A 30 -8.17 9.57 3.87
C PRO A 30 -6.66 9.80 3.71
N PHE A 31 -5.83 9.24 4.61
CA PHE A 31 -4.37 9.34 4.50
C PHE A 31 -3.84 8.58 3.28
N ALA A 32 -4.35 7.38 3.02
CA ALA A 32 -4.00 6.63 1.81
C ALA A 32 -4.65 7.19 0.55
N GLN A 33 -5.78 7.90 0.66
CA GLN A 33 -6.38 8.66 -0.44
C GLN A 33 -5.43 9.74 -0.96
N ARG A 34 -4.67 10.42 -0.07
CA ARG A 34 -3.69 11.42 -0.48
C ARG A 34 -2.65 10.85 -1.44
N ALA A 35 -2.04 9.72 -1.10
CA ALA A 35 -1.05 9.04 -1.95
C ALA A 35 -1.64 8.65 -3.32
N ARG A 36 -2.87 8.11 -3.34
CA ARG A 36 -3.58 7.77 -4.58
C ARG A 36 -3.88 9.01 -5.44
N LEU A 37 -4.35 10.09 -4.83
CA LEU A 37 -4.65 11.35 -5.53
C LEU A 37 -3.40 11.95 -6.15
N VAL A 38 -2.27 11.97 -5.44
CA VAL A 38 -0.99 12.44 -6.01
C VAL A 38 -0.56 11.57 -7.18
N ALA A 39 -0.61 10.25 -7.03
CA ALA A 39 -0.22 9.33 -8.10
C ALA A 39 -1.07 9.54 -9.36
N THR A 40 -2.39 9.76 -9.19
CA THR A 40 -3.30 10.13 -10.28
C THR A 40 -2.97 11.51 -10.86
N ALA A 41 -2.77 12.53 -10.03
CA ALA A 41 -2.50 13.90 -10.47
C ALA A 41 -1.17 14.03 -11.22
N LYS A 42 -0.14 13.26 -10.83
CA LYS A 42 1.16 13.18 -11.52
C LYS A 42 1.13 12.27 -12.76
N GLY A 43 -0.01 11.66 -13.08
CA GLY A 43 -0.15 10.78 -14.24
C GLY A 43 0.71 9.52 -14.14
N LEU A 44 1.02 9.04 -12.93
CA LEU A 44 1.77 7.80 -12.74
C LEU A 44 0.88 6.62 -13.16
N LYS A 45 1.44 5.68 -13.94
CA LYS A 45 0.70 4.52 -14.48
C LYS A 45 1.29 3.18 -14.06
N ASP A 46 2.57 3.17 -13.71
CA ASP A 46 3.34 1.96 -13.41
C ASP A 46 3.32 1.63 -11.92
N TYR A 47 2.13 1.60 -11.30
CA TYR A 47 1.99 1.18 -9.91
C TYR A 47 0.75 0.30 -9.72
N ASP A 48 0.76 -0.48 -8.65
CA ASP A 48 -0.41 -1.24 -8.21
C ASP A 48 -0.84 -0.84 -6.79
N ILE A 49 -2.07 -1.21 -6.43
CA ILE A 49 -2.65 -0.91 -5.12
C ILE A 49 -3.01 -2.22 -4.46
N VAL A 50 -2.46 -2.45 -3.27
CA VAL A 50 -2.86 -3.55 -2.39
C VAL A 50 -3.61 -2.97 -1.21
N ASN A 51 -4.87 -3.39 -1.04
CA ASN A 51 -5.67 -2.92 0.08
C ASN A 51 -5.46 -3.84 1.30
N ILE A 52 -5.34 -3.23 2.48
CA ILE A 52 -5.04 -3.90 3.74
C ILE A 52 -6.18 -3.66 4.72
N LYS A 53 -6.64 -4.72 5.41
CA LYS A 53 -7.46 -4.57 6.61
C LYS A 53 -6.59 -4.09 7.76
N LEU A 54 -7.07 -3.11 8.52
CA LEU A 54 -6.35 -2.51 9.64
C LEU A 54 -6.86 -3.09 10.98
N ARG A 55 -6.16 -2.76 12.07
CA ARG A 55 -6.44 -3.20 13.45
C ARG A 55 -6.12 -4.69 13.68
N ASP A 56 -7.09 -5.46 14.13
CA ASP A 56 -6.93 -6.86 14.58
C ASP A 56 -6.74 -7.82 13.40
N ASP A 57 -7.33 -7.49 12.25
CA ASP A 57 -7.26 -8.27 11.01
C ASP A 57 -6.05 -7.91 10.13
N LEU A 58 -5.00 -7.29 10.69
CA LEU A 58 -3.82 -6.88 9.92
C LEU A 58 -3.02 -8.11 9.45
N PRO A 59 -2.68 -8.23 8.15
CA PRO A 59 -1.78 -9.28 7.67
C PRO A 59 -0.44 -9.25 8.41
N GLU A 60 0.02 -10.42 8.83
CA GLU A 60 1.20 -10.59 9.68
C GLU A 60 2.46 -10.00 9.04
N TRP A 61 2.59 -10.20 7.72
CA TRP A 61 3.71 -9.71 6.92
C TRP A 61 3.73 -8.19 6.72
N TYR A 62 2.63 -7.49 6.96
CA TYR A 62 2.53 -6.05 6.67
C TYR A 62 3.40 -5.20 7.61
N THR A 63 3.64 -5.69 8.84
CA THR A 63 4.48 -5.00 9.83
C THR A 63 5.93 -4.84 9.37
N ALA A 64 6.43 -5.71 8.50
CA ALA A 64 7.74 -5.58 7.87
C ALA A 64 7.80 -4.47 6.82
N ILE A 65 6.65 -4.06 6.27
CA ILE A 65 6.54 -2.94 5.31
C ILE A 65 6.29 -1.62 6.04
N ASN A 66 5.35 -1.63 6.99
CA ASN A 66 5.06 -0.47 7.82
C ASN A 66 4.92 -0.90 9.29
N PRO A 67 5.98 -0.71 10.10
CA PRO A 67 5.97 -1.04 11.53
C PRO A 67 4.89 -0.27 12.32
N ALA A 68 4.45 0.89 11.82
CA ALA A 68 3.39 1.68 12.44
C ALA A 68 1.98 1.08 12.26
N ARG A 69 1.84 -0.05 11.55
CA ARG A 69 0.54 -0.73 11.31
C ARG A 69 -0.51 0.18 10.65
N ALA A 70 -0.05 1.15 9.86
CA ALA A 70 -0.88 2.18 9.24
C ALA A 70 -0.74 2.15 7.72
N VAL A 71 -1.63 2.87 7.03
CA VAL A 71 -1.55 3.13 5.59
C VAL A 71 -1.60 4.65 5.37
N PRO A 72 -0.96 5.20 4.32
CA PRO A 72 -0.29 4.50 3.22
C PRO A 72 1.13 4.05 3.57
N ALA A 73 1.62 3.08 2.78
CA ALA A 73 3.04 2.80 2.61
C ALA A 73 3.33 2.51 1.13
N ILE A 74 4.50 2.90 0.65
CA ILE A 74 4.99 2.57 -0.69
C ILE A 74 6.11 1.54 -0.56
N GLU A 75 6.02 0.45 -1.31
CA GLU A 75 7.12 -0.52 -1.50
C GLU A 75 7.69 -0.39 -2.92
N PHE A 76 9.01 -0.49 -3.03
CA PHE A 76 9.76 -0.46 -4.28
C PHE A 76 10.23 -1.87 -4.69
N PRO A 77 10.62 -2.09 -5.96
CA PRO A 77 11.05 -3.40 -6.45
C PRO A 77 12.26 -4.01 -5.73
N ASP A 78 13.08 -3.17 -5.10
CA ASP A 78 14.25 -3.56 -4.30
C ASP A 78 13.91 -3.90 -2.83
N GLY A 79 12.62 -3.88 -2.47
CA GLY A 79 12.14 -4.20 -1.13
C GLY A 79 12.20 -3.03 -0.14
N ARG A 80 12.71 -1.86 -0.54
CA ARG A 80 12.63 -0.66 0.31
C ARG A 80 11.19 -0.20 0.45
N ALA A 81 10.85 0.33 1.61
CA ALA A 81 9.54 0.90 1.88
C ALA A 81 9.65 2.32 2.46
N ILE A 82 8.69 3.17 2.12
CA ILE A 82 8.47 4.48 2.74
C ILE A 82 7.02 4.56 3.25
N ASN A 83 6.82 5.19 4.39
CA ASN A 83 5.53 5.37 5.03
C ASN A 83 5.32 6.85 5.40
N GLU A 84 4.22 7.15 6.07
CA GLU A 84 3.70 8.49 6.34
C GLU A 84 3.09 9.21 5.14
N SER A 85 1.82 9.58 5.29
CA SER A 85 1.03 10.15 4.19
C SER A 85 1.53 11.48 3.64
N LEU A 86 2.31 12.25 4.42
CA LEU A 86 2.93 13.50 3.95
C LEU A 86 4.27 13.27 3.23
N ILE A 87 5.00 12.20 3.59
CA ILE A 87 6.28 11.84 2.96
C ILE A 87 6.02 11.14 1.62
N VAL A 88 4.98 10.31 1.58
CA VAL A 88 4.59 9.52 0.40
C VAL A 88 3.93 10.36 -0.70
N ALA A 89 3.27 11.47 -0.33
CA ALA A 89 2.51 12.33 -1.25
C ALA A 89 3.42 13.35 -1.98
#